data_AF-A0A1G5FUJ9-F1
#
_entry.id   AF-A0A1G5FUJ9-F1
#
_cell.length_a   1.000
_cell.length_b   1.000
_cell.length_c   1.000
_cell.angle_alpha   90.00
_cell.angle_beta   90.00
_cell.angle_gamma   90.00
#
_symmetry.space_group_name_H-M   'P 1'
#
loop_
_entity.id
_entity.type
_entity.pdbx_description
1 polymer ?
#
loop_
_entity_poly.entity_id
_entity_poly.type
_entity_poly.pdbx_seq_one_letter_code
_entity_poly.pdbx_strand_id
1 'polypeptide(L)'
;MRYDRDFERYRFSTDRVIDADTESALYQEYDEYRLTLLTTDFKNSVYRMNGVEPEKQNDLFSILMCIAIIATMIGMVIAFVNEKVYVGGGLAAVLFGMVGLLMICGKTMMSADRNTVKERVKMVIRGSLIETGAVGLGLLILFKDNFDSDKMLILLTMGVFGLASVWLILMGVFEIFYASLFYNEEVRARCIGYVRMVDSETDGGECGSGMAFKYIRMSPVFEYDYKGERYEALYDDLITKKDSDIEMGQYEMIRISSRYPDNVYSGWSTKANSTAFIVFGIISAVATVTIVWFGFFY
;
A
#
# COMPACT_ATOMS: atom_id res chain seq x y z
N MET A 1 -7.95 4.08 12.93
CA MET A 1 -8.98 4.47 11.97
C MET A 1 -10.25 4.74 12.74
N ARG A 2 -10.98 5.82 12.42
CA ARG A 2 -12.28 6.08 13.05
C ARG A 2 -13.20 4.88 12.86
N TYR A 3 -13.85 4.45 13.94
CA TYR A 3 -14.84 3.39 13.85
C TYR A 3 -16.10 3.91 13.15
N ASP A 4 -16.39 3.34 11.99
CA ASP A 4 -17.64 3.58 11.26
C ASP A 4 -18.57 2.38 11.46
N ARG A 5 -19.72 2.64 12.08
CA ARG A 5 -20.75 1.63 12.36
C ARG A 5 -21.52 1.23 11.10
N ASP A 6 -21.57 2.12 10.12
CA ASP A 6 -22.33 1.93 8.89
C ASP A 6 -21.48 1.24 7.82
N PHE A 7 -20.20 0.98 8.10
CA PHE A 7 -19.32 0.30 7.15
C PHE A 7 -19.72 -1.18 7.00
N GLU A 8 -20.24 -1.51 5.82
CA GLU A 8 -20.90 -2.78 5.53
C GLU A 8 -20.01 -4.02 5.72
N ARG A 9 -18.68 -3.89 5.70
CA ARG A 9 -17.77 -5.03 5.95
C ARG A 9 -17.53 -5.29 7.44
N TYR A 10 -17.84 -4.34 8.31
CA TYR A 10 -17.62 -4.47 9.74
C TYR A 10 -18.78 -5.20 10.40
N ARG A 11 -18.43 -6.19 11.23
CA ARG A 11 -19.35 -6.87 12.12
C ARG A 11 -18.94 -6.60 13.55
N PHE A 12 -19.74 -5.77 14.20
CA PHE A 12 -19.54 -5.44 15.59
C PHE A 12 -20.13 -6.53 16.48
N SER A 13 -19.39 -6.93 17.50
CA SER A 13 -19.86 -7.82 18.55
C SER A 13 -19.19 -7.45 19.87
N THR A 14 -19.88 -7.71 20.97
CA THR A 14 -19.36 -7.58 22.34
C THR A 14 -18.69 -8.85 22.84
N ASP A 15 -18.83 -9.95 22.10
CA ASP A 15 -18.27 -11.25 22.48
C ASP A 15 -16.78 -11.29 22.11
N ARG A 16 -15.95 -11.58 23.10
CA ARG A 16 -14.49 -11.66 22.93
C ARG A 16 -14.07 -12.84 22.05
N VAL A 17 -14.73 -13.98 22.26
CA VAL A 17 -14.48 -15.24 21.57
C VAL A 17 -15.65 -15.52 20.65
N ILE A 18 -15.37 -15.91 19.41
CA ILE A 18 -16.41 -16.36 18.49
C ILE A 18 -16.59 -17.88 18.57
N ASP A 19 -17.84 -18.31 18.58
CA ASP A 19 -18.22 -19.70 18.41
C ASP A 19 -18.17 -20.11 16.93
N ALA A 20 -18.20 -21.42 16.69
CA ALA A 20 -18.09 -21.98 15.34
C ALA A 20 -19.26 -21.58 14.43
N ASP A 21 -20.44 -21.36 15.01
CA ASP A 21 -21.64 -20.97 14.26
C ASP A 21 -21.53 -19.51 13.79
N THR A 22 -21.10 -18.58 14.67
CA THR A 22 -20.82 -17.19 14.27
C THR A 22 -19.67 -17.12 13.27
N GLU A 23 -18.61 -17.91 13.46
CA GLU A 23 -17.50 -18.01 12.52
C GLU A 23 -17.98 -18.44 11.13
N SER A 24 -18.82 -19.46 11.05
CA SER A 24 -19.40 -19.95 9.79
C SER A 24 -20.31 -18.91 9.13
N ALA A 25 -21.13 -18.21 9.92
CA ALA A 25 -21.99 -17.13 9.44
C ALA A 25 -21.18 -15.98 8.84
N LEU A 26 -20.08 -15.56 9.47
CA LEU A 26 -19.20 -14.52 8.93
C LEU A 26 -18.62 -14.89 7.56
N TYR A 27 -18.21 -16.16 7.37
CA TYR A 27 -17.72 -16.62 6.08
C TYR A 27 -18.81 -16.67 5.00
N GLN A 28 -20.04 -17.05 5.37
CA GLN A 28 -21.17 -17.07 4.45
C GLN A 28 -21.55 -15.65 4.03
N GLU A 29 -21.69 -14.72 4.98
CA GLU A 29 -21.98 -13.32 4.69
C GLU A 29 -20.90 -12.68 3.80
N TYR A 30 -19.65 -13.07 3.98
CA TYR A 30 -18.56 -12.62 3.11
C TYR A 30 -18.72 -13.13 1.67
N ASP A 31 -19.13 -14.38 1.47
CA ASP A 31 -19.40 -14.92 0.14
C ASP A 31 -20.58 -14.21 -0.53
N GLU A 32 -21.66 -14.00 0.22
CA GLU A 32 -22.82 -13.23 -0.25
C GLU A 32 -22.42 -11.80 -0.62
N TYR A 33 -21.63 -11.14 0.24
CA TYR A 33 -21.08 -9.82 -0.01
C TYR A 33 -20.26 -9.79 -1.30
N ARG A 34 -19.35 -10.75 -1.51
CA ARG A 34 -18.57 -10.86 -2.75
C ARG A 34 -19.45 -11.05 -3.98
N LEU A 35 -20.50 -11.86 -3.89
CA LEU A 35 -21.47 -12.02 -4.98
C LEU A 35 -22.21 -10.72 -5.28
N THR A 36 -22.61 -9.96 -4.26
CA THR A 36 -23.25 -8.65 -4.47
C THR A 36 -22.32 -7.63 -5.10
N LEU A 37 -21.00 -7.70 -4.85
CA LEU A 37 -20.03 -6.82 -5.49
C LEU A 37 -19.88 -7.09 -6.99
N LEU A 38 -20.12 -8.33 -7.44
CA LEU A 38 -20.09 -8.69 -8.87
C LEU A 38 -21.29 -8.12 -9.63
N THR A 39 -22.41 -7.88 -8.94
CA THR A 39 -23.65 -7.38 -9.54
C THR A 39 -23.85 -5.87 -9.32
N THR A 40 -22.99 -5.23 -8.53
CA THR A 40 -23.03 -3.80 -8.23
C THR A 40 -22.21 -3.01 -9.26
N ASP A 41 -22.66 -1.80 -9.63
CA ASP A 41 -21.91 -0.87 -10.47
C ASP A 41 -20.51 -0.61 -9.88
N PHE A 42 -19.48 -0.55 -10.73
CA PHE A 42 -18.07 -0.40 -10.32
C PHE A 42 -17.85 0.72 -9.28
N LYS A 43 -18.49 1.88 -9.49
CA LYS A 43 -18.40 3.03 -8.58
C LYS A 43 -18.93 2.72 -7.17
N ASN A 44 -20.05 2.00 -7.10
CA ASN A 44 -20.65 1.59 -5.83
C ASN A 44 -19.90 0.40 -5.21
N SER A 45 -19.32 -0.49 -6.02
CA SER A 45 -18.45 -1.57 -5.53
C SER A 45 -17.21 -1.02 -4.86
N VAL A 46 -16.58 0.02 -5.42
CA VAL A 46 -15.44 0.71 -4.79
C VAL A 46 -15.83 1.37 -3.46
N TYR A 47 -17.02 1.97 -3.38
CA TYR A 47 -17.53 2.52 -2.11
C TYR A 47 -17.72 1.43 -1.06
N ARG A 48 -18.46 0.36 -1.41
CA ARG A 48 -18.78 -0.74 -0.49
C ARG A 48 -17.53 -1.46 0.00
N MET A 49 -16.52 -1.66 -0.88
CA MET A 49 -15.26 -2.30 -0.51
C MET A 49 -14.43 -1.52 0.50
N ASN A 50 -14.48 -0.19 0.44
CA ASN A 50 -13.47 0.68 1.04
C ASN A 50 -14.03 1.72 2.03
N GLY A 51 -15.34 1.93 2.05
CA GLY A 51 -16.01 2.88 2.94
C GLY A 51 -15.72 4.34 2.61
N VAL A 52 -15.10 4.60 1.45
CA VAL A 52 -14.72 5.94 1.01
C VAL A 52 -15.63 6.33 -0.13
N GLU A 53 -16.46 7.37 0.09
CA GLU A 53 -17.25 7.96 -0.99
C GLU A 53 -16.31 8.26 -2.16
N PRO A 54 -16.64 7.81 -3.39
CA PRO A 54 -15.84 8.14 -4.54
C PRO A 54 -15.82 9.66 -4.65
N GLU A 55 -14.67 10.25 -4.32
CA GLU A 55 -14.38 11.66 -4.48
C GLU A 55 -14.88 12.04 -5.88
N LYS A 56 -15.63 13.14 -6.02
CA LYS A 56 -16.07 13.66 -7.32
C LYS A 56 -14.82 14.07 -8.12
N GLN A 57 -14.13 13.06 -8.63
CA GLN A 57 -13.03 13.22 -9.54
C GLN A 57 -13.63 13.85 -10.79
N ASN A 58 -12.95 14.85 -11.32
CA ASN A 58 -13.42 15.50 -12.54
C ASN A 58 -13.37 14.42 -13.64
N ASP A 59 -14.52 13.83 -14.00
CA ASP A 59 -14.60 12.66 -14.89
C ASP A 59 -13.81 12.89 -16.19
N LEU A 60 -13.81 14.14 -16.67
CA LEU A 60 -13.06 14.55 -17.85
C LEU A 60 -11.52 14.43 -17.69
N PHE A 61 -10.97 14.76 -16.51
CA PHE A 61 -9.53 14.61 -16.26
C PHE A 61 -9.13 13.14 -16.21
N SER A 62 -9.91 12.29 -15.53
CA SER A 62 -9.64 10.85 -15.46
C SER A 62 -9.73 10.19 -16.84
N ILE A 63 -10.72 10.57 -17.65
CA ILE A 63 -10.86 10.08 -19.03
C ILE A 63 -9.68 10.53 -19.89
N LEU A 64 -9.29 11.82 -19.83
CA LEU A 64 -8.13 12.32 -20.57
C LEU A 64 -6.84 11.61 -20.16
N MET A 65 -6.65 11.34 -18.87
CA MET A 65 -5.52 10.58 -18.35
C MET A 65 -5.50 9.15 -18.88
N CYS A 66 -6.64 8.44 -18.87
CA CYS A 66 -6.74 7.10 -19.46
C CYS A 66 -6.39 7.10 -20.95
N ILE A 67 -6.92 8.06 -21.72
CA ILE A 67 -6.60 8.21 -23.15
C ILE A 67 -5.12 8.48 -23.34
N ALA A 68 -4.51 9.36 -22.54
CA ALA A 68 -3.09 9.67 -22.60
C ALA A 68 -2.22 8.44 -22.29
N ILE A 69 -2.58 7.65 -21.28
CA ILE A 69 -1.87 6.40 -20.94
C ILE A 69 -1.94 5.40 -22.10
N ILE A 70 -3.14 5.16 -22.65
CA ILE A 70 -3.33 4.23 -23.77
C ILE A 70 -2.55 4.70 -25.00
N ALA A 71 -2.65 6.00 -25.35
CA ALA A 71 -1.92 6.57 -26.48
C ALA A 71 -0.40 6.44 -26.29
N THR A 72 0.10 6.65 -25.07
CA THR A 72 1.52 6.50 -24.76
C THR A 72 1.96 5.04 -24.85
N MET A 73 1.13 4.08 -24.40
CA MET A 73 1.42 2.65 -24.54
C MET A 73 1.46 2.20 -26.00
N ILE A 74 0.46 2.61 -26.81
CA ILE A 74 0.45 2.33 -28.25
C ILE A 74 1.68 2.97 -28.92
N GLY A 75 2.00 4.21 -28.57
CA GLY A 75 3.19 4.91 -29.05
C GLY A 75 4.48 4.18 -28.71
N MET A 76 4.61 3.62 -27.50
CA MET A 76 5.75 2.79 -27.11
C MET A 76 5.85 1.52 -27.95
N VAL A 77 4.74 0.80 -28.15
CA VAL A 77 4.72 -0.41 -28.99
C VAL A 77 5.17 -0.08 -30.41
N ILE A 78 4.62 0.98 -31.02
CA ILE A 78 5.01 1.44 -32.35
C ILE A 78 6.49 1.85 -32.39
N ALA A 79 6.99 2.54 -31.37
CA ALA A 79 8.39 2.94 -31.29
C ALA A 79 9.33 1.74 -31.21
N PHE A 80 8.98 0.71 -30.42
CA PHE A 80 9.78 -0.51 -30.31
C PHE A 80 9.74 -1.36 -31.59
N VAL A 81 8.58 -1.48 -32.25
CA VAL A 81 8.46 -2.19 -33.54
C VAL A 81 9.30 -1.52 -34.62
N ASN A 82 9.42 -0.19 -34.60
CA ASN A 82 10.25 0.57 -35.54
C ASN A 82 11.73 0.69 -35.10
N GLU A 83 12.16 -0.09 -34.10
CA GLU A 83 13.52 -0.09 -33.55
C GLU A 83 13.98 1.29 -33.02
N LYS A 84 13.02 2.19 -32.74
CA LYS A 84 13.28 3.51 -32.14
C LYS A 84 13.26 3.41 -30.62
N VAL A 85 14.19 2.62 -30.08
CA VAL A 85 14.30 2.32 -28.64
C VAL A 85 14.35 3.59 -27.78
N TYR A 86 15.02 4.64 -28.24
CA TYR A 86 15.10 5.93 -27.52
C TYR A 86 13.75 6.66 -27.43
N VAL A 87 12.93 6.57 -28.48
CA VAL A 87 11.59 7.17 -28.49
C VAL A 87 10.67 6.38 -27.55
N GLY A 88 10.77 5.04 -27.58
CA GLY A 88 10.06 4.17 -26.65
C GLY A 88 10.45 4.43 -25.18
N GLY A 89 11.75 4.55 -24.91
CA GLY A 89 12.28 4.89 -23.58
C GLY A 89 11.85 6.29 -23.11
N GLY A 90 11.80 7.28 -24.01
CA GLY A 90 11.35 8.63 -23.68
C GLY A 90 9.87 8.66 -23.32
N LEU A 91 9.04 7.94 -24.07
CA LEU A 91 7.62 7.76 -23.75
C LEU A 91 7.42 7.03 -22.42
N ALA A 92 8.24 6.02 -22.12
CA ALA A 92 8.22 5.32 -20.84
C ALA A 92 8.59 6.27 -19.68
N ALA A 93 9.63 7.09 -19.84
CA ALA A 93 10.04 8.07 -18.83
C ALA A 93 8.92 9.08 -18.52
N VAL A 94 8.24 9.60 -19.56
CA VAL A 94 7.10 10.51 -19.39
C VAL A 94 5.94 9.83 -18.67
N LEU A 95 5.61 8.58 -19.06
CA LEU A 95 4.52 7.83 -18.45
C LEU A 95 4.80 7.54 -16.97
N PHE A 96 5.97 7.00 -16.65
CA PHE A 96 6.36 6.68 -15.28
C PHE A 96 6.50 7.95 -14.43
N GLY A 97 7.06 9.04 -14.95
CA GLY A 97 7.12 10.31 -14.22
C GLY A 97 5.73 10.87 -13.91
N MET A 98 4.81 10.81 -14.88
CA MET A 98 3.43 11.24 -14.62
C MET A 98 2.75 10.41 -13.53
N VAL A 99 2.93 9.08 -13.55
CA VAL A 99 2.39 8.17 -12.52
C VAL A 99 3.05 8.42 -11.16
N GLY A 100 4.38 8.56 -11.12
CA GLY A 100 5.15 8.84 -9.90
C GLY A 100 4.70 10.14 -9.23
N LEU A 101 4.57 11.22 -10.01
CA LEU A 101 4.09 12.51 -9.54
C LEU A 101 2.65 12.44 -9.02
N LEU A 102 1.75 11.72 -9.71
CA LEU A 102 0.38 11.50 -9.23
C LEU A 102 0.35 10.72 -7.89
N MET A 103 1.22 9.73 -7.71
CA MET A 103 1.39 9.01 -6.45
C MET A 103 1.87 9.91 -5.31
N ILE A 104 2.87 10.77 -5.57
CA ILE A 104 3.37 11.74 -4.59
C ILE A 104 2.28 12.75 -4.20
N CYS A 105 1.49 13.22 -5.17
CA CYS A 105 0.38 14.12 -4.92
C CYS A 105 -0.85 13.44 -4.28
N GLY A 106 -0.80 12.12 -4.02
CA GLY A 106 -1.92 11.36 -3.45
C GLY A 106 -3.13 11.20 -4.39
N LYS A 107 -2.96 11.48 -5.69
CA LYS A 107 -4.01 11.42 -6.72
C LYS A 107 -3.90 10.15 -7.55
N THR A 108 -3.94 8.99 -6.90
CA THR A 108 -3.86 7.70 -7.58
C THR A 108 -5.23 7.10 -7.81
N MET A 109 -5.39 6.44 -8.97
CA MET A 109 -6.61 5.72 -9.31
C MET A 109 -6.76 4.38 -8.56
N MET A 110 -5.72 3.89 -7.85
CA MET A 110 -5.66 2.48 -7.43
C MET A 110 -5.56 2.18 -5.92
N SER A 111 -5.47 3.16 -5.02
CA SER A 111 -5.48 2.84 -3.58
C SER A 111 -6.84 3.13 -2.98
N ALA A 112 -7.56 2.04 -2.76
CA ALA A 112 -8.80 1.86 -2.04
C ALA A 112 -8.70 2.18 -0.54
N ASP A 113 -7.54 1.90 0.08
CA ASP A 113 -7.36 2.01 1.53
C ASP A 113 -6.73 3.36 1.93
N ARG A 114 -7.43 4.45 1.64
CA ARG A 114 -6.90 5.84 1.77
C ARG A 114 -6.85 6.36 3.20
N ASN A 115 -7.39 5.62 4.17
CA ASN A 115 -7.69 6.17 5.48
C ASN A 115 -6.56 6.02 6.50
N THR A 116 -5.54 5.21 6.21
CA THR A 116 -4.40 5.07 7.13
C THR A 116 -3.24 5.97 6.72
N VAL A 117 -2.61 6.59 7.72
CA VAL A 117 -1.38 7.38 7.53
C VAL A 117 -0.28 6.49 6.92
N LYS A 118 -0.27 5.19 7.25
CA LYS A 118 0.66 4.18 6.75
C LYS A 118 0.63 4.09 5.23
N GLU A 119 -0.55 3.87 4.65
CA GLU A 119 -0.69 3.65 3.21
C GLU A 119 -0.46 4.94 2.41
N ARG A 120 -0.84 6.10 2.96
CA ARG A 120 -0.49 7.39 2.34
C ARG A 120 1.02 7.58 2.23
N VAL A 121 1.76 7.31 3.30
CA VAL A 121 3.22 7.49 3.27
C VAL A 121 3.88 6.44 2.38
N LYS A 122 3.45 5.18 2.42
CA LYS A 122 3.92 4.14 1.48
C LYS A 122 3.70 4.55 0.02
N MET A 123 2.55 5.15 -0.30
CA MET A 123 2.25 5.64 -1.64
C MET A 123 3.21 6.75 -2.07
N VAL A 124 3.50 7.72 -1.19
CA VAL A 124 4.46 8.80 -1.48
C VAL A 124 5.86 8.25 -1.69
N ILE A 125 6.31 7.31 -0.84
CA ILE A 125 7.60 6.66 -1.01
C ILE A 125 7.63 5.93 -2.36
N ARG A 126 6.62 5.11 -2.69
CA ARG A 126 6.51 4.40 -4.00
C ARG A 126 6.55 5.38 -5.17
N GLY A 127 5.80 6.46 -5.09
CA GLY A 127 5.76 7.51 -6.11
C GLY A 127 7.10 8.18 -6.32
N SER A 128 7.81 8.51 -5.23
CA SER A 128 9.15 9.11 -5.29
C SER A 128 10.18 8.20 -5.96
N LEU A 129 10.08 6.89 -5.77
CA LEU A 129 10.96 5.93 -6.44
C LEU A 129 10.70 5.89 -7.95
N ILE A 130 9.42 5.78 -8.35
CA ILE A 130 9.02 5.76 -9.76
C ILE A 130 9.48 7.05 -10.45
N GLU A 131 9.30 8.19 -9.79
CA GLU A 131 9.75 9.50 -10.29
C GLU A 131 11.27 9.53 -10.47
N THR A 132 12.03 9.07 -9.47
CA THR A 132 13.49 9.02 -9.54
C THR A 132 13.96 8.10 -10.67
N GLY A 133 13.31 6.96 -10.87
CA GLY A 133 13.57 6.04 -11.98
C GLY A 133 13.26 6.65 -13.34
N ALA A 134 12.14 7.38 -13.46
CA ALA A 134 11.76 8.09 -14.67
C ALA A 134 12.76 9.19 -15.04
N VAL A 135 13.18 10.01 -14.06
CA VAL A 135 14.23 11.03 -14.25
C VAL A 135 15.56 10.37 -14.63
N GLY A 136 15.94 9.28 -13.97
CA GLY A 136 17.13 8.51 -14.29
C GLY A 136 17.13 7.98 -15.73
N LEU A 137 16.01 7.40 -16.18
CA LEU A 137 15.83 6.95 -17.56
C LEU A 137 15.90 8.12 -18.55
N GLY A 138 15.27 9.25 -18.24
CA GLY A 138 15.34 10.46 -19.05
C GLY A 138 16.77 10.99 -19.21
N LEU A 139 17.54 11.01 -18.12
CA LEU A 139 18.96 11.41 -18.16
C LEU A 139 19.81 10.45 -19.00
N LEU A 140 19.59 9.14 -18.89
CA LEU A 140 20.29 8.14 -19.72
C LEU A 140 20.01 8.35 -21.22
N ILE A 141 18.79 8.72 -21.59
CA ILE A 141 18.43 9.02 -22.98
C ILE A 141 19.11 10.32 -23.45
N LEU A 142 19.14 11.36 -22.60
CA LEU A 142 19.79 12.63 -22.93
C LEU A 142 21.30 12.51 -23.10
N PHE A 143 21.95 11.65 -22.32
CA PHE A 143 23.40 11.42 -22.37
C PHE A 143 23.81 10.20 -23.17
N LYS A 144 22.90 9.62 -23.98
CA LYS A 144 23.15 8.39 -24.74
C LYS A 144 24.41 8.46 -25.61
N ASP A 145 24.73 9.63 -26.16
CA ASP A 145 25.84 9.80 -27.09
C ASP A 145 27.21 9.86 -26.37
N ASN A 146 27.20 9.95 -25.04
CA ASN A 146 28.41 9.96 -24.21
C ASN A 146 28.86 8.56 -23.77
N PHE A 147 28.06 7.52 -24.02
CA PHE A 147 28.30 6.17 -23.54
C PHE A 147 28.24 5.14 -24.66
N ASP A 148 29.20 4.22 -24.67
CA ASP A 148 29.13 3.03 -25.51
C ASP A 148 27.94 2.15 -25.10
N SER A 149 27.37 1.40 -26.06
CA SER A 149 26.19 0.55 -25.84
C SER A 149 26.32 -0.39 -24.63
N ASP A 150 27.51 -0.96 -24.42
CA ASP A 150 27.77 -1.89 -23.32
C ASP A 150 27.77 -1.19 -21.95
N LYS A 151 28.34 0.02 -21.89
CA LYS A 151 28.35 0.86 -20.68
C LYS A 151 26.94 1.35 -20.34
N MET A 152 26.13 1.65 -21.35
CA MET A 152 24.72 2.01 -21.16
C MET A 152 23.89 0.84 -20.59
N LEU A 153 24.11 -0.39 -21.07
CA LEU A 153 23.41 -1.55 -20.54
C LEU A 153 23.80 -1.82 -19.08
N ILE A 154 25.10 -1.72 -18.75
CA ILE A 154 25.58 -1.83 -17.37
C ILE A 154 24.97 -0.74 -16.50
N LEU A 155 24.98 0.52 -16.93
CA LEU A 155 24.38 1.64 -16.19
C LEU A 155 22.88 1.45 -15.95
N LEU A 156 22.14 0.93 -16.92
CA LEU A 156 20.71 0.71 -16.80
C LEU A 156 20.42 -0.42 -15.80
N THR A 157 21.11 -1.56 -15.93
CA THR A 157 20.96 -2.67 -14.97
C THR A 157 21.34 -2.21 -13.55
N MET A 158 22.46 -1.51 -13.39
CA MET A 158 22.89 -1.00 -12.08
C MET A 158 21.95 0.07 -11.53
N GLY A 159 21.38 0.93 -12.38
CA GLY A 159 20.39 1.92 -11.97
C GLY A 159 19.14 1.25 -11.39
N VAL A 160 18.63 0.21 -12.05
CA VAL A 160 17.46 -0.54 -11.58
C VAL A 160 17.75 -1.26 -10.26
N PHE A 161 18.87 -2.00 -10.17
CA PHE A 161 19.23 -2.72 -8.94
C PHE A 161 19.58 -1.76 -7.79
N GLY A 162 20.28 -0.66 -8.08
CA GLY A 162 20.62 0.37 -7.09
C GLY A 162 19.38 1.07 -6.54
N LEU A 163 18.45 1.48 -7.42
CA LEU A 163 17.18 2.08 -6.99
C LEU A 163 16.33 1.08 -6.19
N ALA A 164 16.24 -0.19 -6.63
CA ALA A 164 15.56 -1.24 -5.89
C ALA A 164 16.20 -1.51 -4.50
N SER A 165 17.53 -1.39 -4.40
CA SER A 165 18.25 -1.54 -3.13
C SER A 165 17.89 -0.42 -2.16
N VAL A 166 17.98 0.83 -2.62
CA VAL A 166 17.60 2.01 -1.83
C VAL A 166 16.12 1.91 -1.40
N TRP A 167 15.25 1.47 -2.31
CA TRP A 167 13.84 1.22 -2.03
C TRP A 167 13.63 0.27 -0.84
N LEU A 168 14.27 -0.90 -0.87
CA LEU A 168 14.12 -1.91 0.18
C LEU A 168 14.63 -1.40 1.53
N ILE A 169 15.76 -0.68 1.54
CA ILE A 169 16.28 -0.04 2.76
C ILE A 169 15.27 0.97 3.29
N LEU A 170 14.77 1.88 2.45
CA LEU A 170 13.81 2.91 2.88
C LEU A 170 12.53 2.30 3.43
N MET A 171 11.97 1.27 2.78
CA MET A 171 10.77 0.60 3.26
C MET A 171 10.99 -0.14 4.57
N GLY A 172 12.12 -0.83 4.74
CA GLY A 172 12.45 -1.51 5.98
C GLY A 172 12.70 -0.54 7.13
N VAL A 173 13.44 0.55 6.91
CA VAL A 173 13.64 1.62 7.91
C VAL A 173 12.29 2.26 8.26
N PHE A 174 11.46 2.54 7.26
CA PHE A 174 10.14 3.12 7.47
C PHE A 174 9.27 2.23 8.36
N GLU A 175 9.14 0.92 8.07
CA GLU A 175 8.33 0.01 8.88
C GLU A 175 8.85 -0.12 10.33
N ILE A 176 10.16 0.00 10.57
CA ILE A 176 10.74 0.01 11.92
C ILE A 176 10.35 1.27 12.70
N PHE A 177 10.47 2.44 12.07
CA PHE A 177 10.24 3.73 12.75
C PHE A 177 8.80 4.22 12.65
N TYR A 178 7.95 3.58 11.85
CA TYR A 178 6.57 3.99 11.58
C TYR A 178 5.78 4.24 12.86
N ALA A 179 5.83 3.27 13.78
CA ALA A 179 5.14 3.37 15.07
C ALA A 179 5.58 4.61 15.87
N SER A 180 6.89 4.87 15.93
CA SER A 180 7.45 5.97 16.71
C SER A 180 7.25 7.33 16.06
N LEU A 181 7.20 7.41 14.73
CA LEU A 181 7.06 8.66 14.00
C LEU A 181 5.60 9.15 13.98
N PHE A 182 4.65 8.22 13.85
CA PHE A 182 3.25 8.57 13.61
C PHE A 182 2.32 8.33 14.81
N TYR A 183 2.68 7.47 15.76
CA TYR A 183 1.89 7.20 16.98
C TYR A 183 2.71 7.51 18.22
N ASN A 184 2.80 8.81 18.49
CA ASN A 184 3.67 9.39 19.51
C ASN A 184 2.96 9.70 20.83
N GLU A 185 1.64 9.55 20.89
CA GLU A 185 0.83 9.81 22.09
C GLU A 185 0.28 8.50 22.64
N GLU A 186 0.32 8.34 23.96
CA GLU A 186 -0.29 7.22 24.66
C GLU A 186 -1.51 7.71 25.44
N VAL A 187 -2.66 7.10 25.17
CA VAL A 187 -3.92 7.42 25.85
C VAL A 187 -4.52 6.17 26.48
N ARG A 188 -5.18 6.36 27.62
CA ARG A 188 -5.94 5.29 28.26
C ARG A 188 -7.30 5.19 27.59
N ALA A 189 -7.57 4.05 26.96
CA ALA A 189 -8.81 3.81 26.26
C ALA A 189 -9.57 2.63 26.84
N ARG A 190 -10.89 2.68 26.79
CA ARG A 190 -11.78 1.60 27.19
C ARG A 190 -12.15 0.76 25.97
N CYS A 191 -12.01 -0.55 26.04
CA CYS A 191 -12.55 -1.45 25.03
C CYS A 191 -14.09 -1.46 25.13
N ILE A 192 -14.80 -1.12 24.06
CA ILE A 192 -16.28 -1.12 24.02
C ILE A 192 -16.86 -2.27 23.21
N GLY A 193 -16.03 -3.05 22.53
CA GLY A 193 -16.42 -4.22 21.75
C GLY A 193 -15.36 -4.57 20.70
N TYR A 194 -15.75 -5.35 19.70
CA TYR A 194 -14.85 -5.86 18.68
C TYR A 194 -15.49 -5.73 17.30
N VAL A 195 -14.68 -5.32 16.33
CA VAL A 195 -15.03 -5.36 14.91
C VAL A 195 -14.31 -6.54 14.28
N ARG A 196 -15.07 -7.34 13.53
CA ARG A 196 -14.56 -8.44 12.74
C ARG A 196 -14.92 -8.24 11.27
N MET A 197 -14.03 -8.66 10.39
CA MET A 197 -14.29 -8.77 8.96
C MET A 197 -13.56 -9.99 8.42
N VAL A 198 -14.12 -10.57 7.37
CA VAL A 198 -13.45 -11.64 6.62
C VAL A 198 -12.66 -11.00 5.49
N ASP A 199 -11.44 -11.50 5.31
CA ASP A 199 -10.61 -11.22 4.15
C ASP A 199 -10.22 -12.53 3.47
N SER A 200 -9.78 -12.45 2.22
CA SER A 200 -9.27 -13.61 1.50
C SER A 200 -7.92 -13.28 0.88
N GLU A 201 -6.88 -14.01 1.26
CA GLU A 201 -5.66 -14.06 0.44
C GLU A 201 -5.95 -14.95 -0.75
N THR A 202 -5.90 -14.35 -1.93
CA THR A 202 -5.65 -15.13 -3.14
C THR A 202 -4.13 -15.16 -3.24
N ASP A 203 -3.51 -16.29 -2.87
CA ASP A 203 -2.08 -16.48 -3.07
C ASP A 203 -1.77 -16.15 -4.53
N GLY A 204 -1.01 -15.08 -4.75
CA GLY A 204 -0.57 -14.62 -6.07
C GLY A 204 0.48 -15.54 -6.71
N GLY A 205 0.38 -16.85 -6.47
CA GLY A 205 1.23 -17.88 -7.05
C GLY A 205 0.60 -18.45 -8.30
N GLU A 206 1.15 -18.09 -9.45
CA GLU A 206 0.97 -18.79 -10.71
C GLU A 206 1.27 -20.29 -10.52
N CYS A 207 0.24 -21.12 -10.29
CA CYS A 207 0.11 -22.51 -10.74
C CYS A 207 -1.13 -23.12 -10.09
N GLY A 208 -2.16 -23.39 -10.90
CA GLY A 208 -3.25 -24.36 -10.70
C GLY A 208 -3.73 -24.68 -9.27
N SER A 209 -4.97 -24.26 -8.97
CA SER A 209 -5.83 -24.73 -7.87
C SER A 209 -5.47 -24.35 -6.43
N GLY A 210 -5.11 -23.09 -6.18
CA GLY A 210 -5.08 -22.55 -4.81
C GLY A 210 -6.49 -22.29 -4.28
N MET A 211 -6.91 -22.98 -3.22
CA MET A 211 -8.07 -22.52 -2.43
C MET A 211 -7.76 -21.12 -1.92
N ALA A 212 -8.64 -20.15 -2.18
CA ALA A 212 -8.54 -18.85 -1.52
C ALA A 212 -8.71 -19.07 -0.01
N PHE A 213 -7.65 -18.85 0.77
CA PHE A 213 -7.74 -18.97 2.21
C PHE A 213 -8.47 -17.75 2.75
N LYS A 214 -9.67 -17.99 3.30
CA LYS A 214 -10.40 -16.98 4.05
C LYS A 214 -9.90 -16.94 5.48
N TYR A 215 -9.76 -15.75 6.02
CA TYR A 215 -9.39 -15.56 7.41
C TYR A 215 -10.14 -14.36 8.00
N ILE A 216 -10.34 -14.41 9.30
CA ILE A 216 -10.96 -13.32 10.04
C ILE A 216 -9.88 -12.34 10.49
N ARG A 217 -10.11 -11.07 10.19
CA ARG A 217 -9.38 -9.94 10.75
C ARG A 217 -10.24 -9.29 11.82
N MET A 218 -9.61 -8.90 12.93
CA MET A 218 -10.30 -8.35 14.09
C MET A 218 -9.55 -7.15 14.65
N SER A 219 -10.31 -6.20 15.17
CA SER A 219 -9.81 -5.14 16.05
C SER A 219 -10.77 -4.92 17.21
N PRO A 220 -10.26 -4.73 18.44
CA PRO A 220 -11.04 -4.09 19.49
C PRO A 220 -11.45 -2.68 19.04
N VAL A 221 -12.59 -2.24 19.53
CA VAL A 221 -13.07 -0.86 19.40
C VAL A 221 -12.76 -0.14 20.71
N PHE A 222 -12.01 0.94 20.60
CA PHE A 222 -11.53 1.74 21.71
C PHE A 222 -12.32 3.03 21.81
N GLU A 223 -12.71 3.37 23.03
CA GLU A 223 -13.30 4.63 23.40
C GLU A 223 -12.35 5.40 24.32
N TYR A 224 -12.06 6.65 24.01
CA TYR A 224 -11.19 7.50 24.82
C TYR A 224 -11.46 8.98 24.57
N ASP A 225 -11.04 9.82 25.53
CA ASP A 225 -11.05 11.27 25.40
C ASP A 225 -9.65 11.78 25.08
N TYR A 226 -9.52 12.60 24.04
CA TYR A 226 -8.28 13.26 23.68
C TYR A 226 -8.56 14.73 23.36
N LYS A 227 -7.85 15.65 24.04
CA LYS A 227 -8.01 17.11 23.88
C LYS A 227 -9.46 17.62 24.02
N GLY A 228 -10.25 16.97 24.88
CA GLY A 228 -11.64 17.36 25.16
C GLY A 228 -12.68 16.82 24.18
N GLU A 229 -12.28 16.00 23.22
CA GLU A 229 -13.17 15.29 22.31
C GLU A 229 -13.14 13.78 22.58
N ARG A 230 -14.30 13.13 22.50
CA ARG A 230 -14.45 11.68 22.63
C ARG A 230 -14.29 11.02 21.27
N TYR A 231 -13.46 10.00 21.22
CA TYR A 231 -13.16 9.23 20.02
C TYR A 231 -13.60 7.77 20.19
N GLU A 232 -14.16 7.20 19.12
CA GLU A 232 -14.35 5.76 18.95
C GLU A 232 -13.49 5.32 17.76
N ALA A 233 -12.50 4.46 18.01
CA ALA A 233 -11.50 4.08 17.02
C ALA A 233 -11.14 2.61 17.08
N LEU A 234 -10.69 2.09 15.94
CA LEU A 234 -10.14 0.74 15.79
C LEU A 234 -8.69 0.83 15.31
N TYR A 235 -7.97 -0.28 15.44
CA TYR A 235 -6.61 -0.39 14.95
C TYR A 235 -6.51 -0.05 13.46
N ASP A 236 -5.50 0.74 13.10
CA ASP A 236 -5.22 1.11 11.71
C ASP A 236 -4.92 -0.10 10.81
N ASP A 237 -4.51 -1.21 11.42
CA ASP A 237 -4.30 -2.47 10.73
C ASP A 237 -4.97 -3.57 11.55
N LEU A 238 -6.06 -4.14 11.01
CA LEU A 238 -6.78 -5.19 11.72
C LEU A 238 -5.91 -6.43 11.82
N ILE A 239 -5.93 -7.06 13.01
CA ILE A 239 -5.09 -8.20 13.33
C ILE A 239 -5.69 -9.44 12.69
N THR A 240 -4.86 -10.26 12.02
CA THR A 240 -5.27 -11.59 11.52
C THR A 240 -5.42 -12.56 12.68
N LYS A 241 -6.54 -12.43 13.40
CA LYS A 241 -6.93 -13.24 14.56
C LYS A 241 -8.44 -13.15 14.70
N LYS A 242 -9.09 -14.23 15.15
CA LYS A 242 -10.54 -14.27 15.36
C LYS A 242 -11.00 -13.74 16.73
N ASP A 243 -10.15 -13.90 17.75
CA ASP A 243 -10.46 -13.58 19.14
C ASP A 243 -9.57 -12.44 19.66
N SER A 244 -10.10 -11.63 20.58
CA SER A 244 -9.34 -10.56 21.24
C SER A 244 -8.71 -11.03 22.55
N ASP A 245 -7.50 -10.53 22.86
CA ASP A 245 -6.87 -10.71 24.17
C ASP A 245 -7.33 -9.67 25.19
N ILE A 246 -7.92 -8.57 24.73
CA ILE A 246 -8.45 -7.47 25.55
C ILE A 246 -9.93 -7.74 25.83
N GLU A 247 -10.37 -7.63 27.08
CA GLU A 247 -11.76 -7.82 27.48
C GLU A 247 -12.61 -6.56 27.28
N MET A 248 -13.93 -6.74 27.10
CA MET A 248 -14.85 -5.62 26.97
C MET A 248 -14.94 -4.89 28.31
N GLY A 249 -14.86 -3.56 28.27
CA GLY A 249 -14.85 -2.70 29.45
C GLY A 249 -13.49 -2.55 30.11
N GLN A 250 -12.48 -3.35 29.71
CA GLN A 250 -11.10 -3.19 30.16
C GLN A 250 -10.52 -1.88 29.62
N TYR A 251 -9.68 -1.25 30.43
CA TYR A 251 -8.92 -0.07 30.02
C TYR A 251 -7.50 -0.48 29.65
N GLU A 252 -7.04 -0.07 28.48
CA GLU A 252 -5.70 -0.33 27.96
C GLU A 252 -5.01 0.97 27.56
N MET A 253 -3.68 0.96 27.60
CA MET A 253 -2.88 2.06 27.06
C MET A 253 -2.67 1.82 25.57
N ILE A 254 -3.27 2.67 24.74
CA ILE A 254 -3.14 2.61 23.29
C ILE A 254 -2.28 3.74 22.77
N ARG A 255 -1.60 3.52 21.66
CA ARG A 255 -0.82 4.54 20.96
C ARG A 255 -1.63 5.15 19.82
N ILE A 256 -1.78 6.47 19.83
CA ILE A 256 -2.54 7.22 18.84
C ILE A 256 -1.65 8.23 18.11
N SER A 257 -2.08 8.67 16.93
CA SER A 257 -1.43 9.77 16.22
C SER A 257 -1.89 11.12 16.74
N SER A 258 -0.97 12.00 17.15
CA SER A 258 -1.34 13.35 17.62
C SER A 258 -2.05 14.22 16.58
N ARG A 259 -1.81 13.94 15.28
CA ARG A 259 -2.40 14.66 14.14
C ARG A 259 -3.73 14.05 13.69
N TYR A 260 -3.88 12.74 13.84
CA TYR A 260 -5.08 11.98 13.45
C TYR A 260 -5.42 11.04 14.61
N PRO A 261 -6.04 11.56 15.70
CA PRO A 261 -6.23 10.81 16.93
C PRO A 261 -7.04 9.53 16.70
N ASP A 262 -7.95 9.53 15.73
CA ASP A 262 -8.72 8.37 15.31
C ASP A 262 -7.86 7.20 14.81
N ASN A 263 -6.57 7.40 14.56
CA ASN A 263 -5.63 6.37 14.16
C ASN A 263 -4.92 5.72 15.36
N VAL A 264 -5.17 4.42 15.54
CA VAL A 264 -4.68 3.62 16.67
C VAL A 264 -3.69 2.58 16.17
N TYR A 265 -2.52 2.54 16.79
CA TYR A 265 -1.47 1.60 16.42
C TYR A 265 -1.82 0.18 16.88
N SER A 266 -1.81 -0.78 15.97
CA SER A 266 -2.12 -2.19 16.28
C SER A 266 -1.02 -2.91 17.06
N GLY A 267 0.24 -2.47 17.01
CA GLY A 267 1.36 -3.20 17.61
C GLY A 267 1.78 -4.46 16.85
N TRP A 268 0.86 -5.05 16.09
CA TRP A 268 1.00 -6.29 15.31
C TRP A 268 1.60 -6.06 13.91
N SER A 269 2.49 -5.07 13.78
CA SER A 269 3.26 -4.88 12.56
C SER A 269 4.26 -6.03 12.38
N THR A 270 4.34 -6.58 11.17
CA THR A 270 5.30 -7.59 10.71
C THR A 270 6.74 -7.06 10.73
N LYS A 271 7.29 -6.86 11.93
CA LYS A 271 8.70 -6.51 12.15
C LYS A 271 9.65 -7.51 11.48
N ALA A 272 9.23 -8.76 11.34
CA ALA A 272 10.02 -9.84 10.75
C ALA A 272 10.48 -9.56 9.31
N ASN A 273 9.67 -8.90 8.48
CA ASN A 273 10.02 -8.63 7.08
C ASN A 273 10.91 -7.38 6.92
N SER A 274 10.89 -6.47 7.90
CA SER A 274 11.58 -5.18 7.80
C SER A 274 13.11 -5.34 7.83
N THR A 275 13.62 -6.21 8.71
CA THR A 275 15.06 -6.51 8.79
C THR A 275 15.57 -7.17 7.52
N ALA A 276 14.80 -8.09 6.94
CA ALA A 276 15.16 -8.76 5.69
C ALA A 276 15.29 -7.76 4.53
N PHE A 277 14.37 -6.80 4.42
CA PHE A 277 14.47 -5.75 3.39
C PHE A 277 15.70 -4.87 3.56
N ILE A 278 16.06 -4.51 4.79
CA ILE A 278 17.27 -3.73 5.05
C ILE A 278 18.52 -4.52 4.68
N VAL A 279 18.65 -5.76 5.17
CA VAL A 279 19.83 -6.60 4.91
C VAL A 279 20.00 -6.86 3.43
N PHE A 280 18.93 -7.29 2.75
CA PHE A 280 18.98 -7.55 1.31
C PHE A 280 19.27 -6.27 0.52
N GLY A 281 18.65 -5.15 0.90
CA GLY A 281 18.89 -3.85 0.28
C GLY A 281 20.35 -3.39 0.44
N ILE A 282 20.97 -3.56 1.61
CA ILE A 282 22.39 -3.24 1.81
C ILE A 282 23.29 -4.14 0.95
N ILE A 283 23.04 -5.45 0.94
CA ILE A 283 23.84 -6.40 0.13
C ILE A 283 23.75 -6.03 -1.36
N SER A 284 22.54 -5.75 -1.85
CA SER A 284 22.32 -5.39 -3.25
C SER A 284 22.91 -4.01 -3.59
N ALA A 285 22.90 -3.06 -2.66
CA ALA A 285 23.56 -1.76 -2.83
C ALA A 285 25.08 -1.91 -2.92
N VAL A 286 25.69 -2.71 -2.04
CA VAL A 286 27.13 -3.00 -2.07
C VAL A 286 27.52 -3.70 -3.36
N ALA A 287 26.72 -4.68 -3.81
CA ALA A 287 26.94 -5.36 -5.08
C ALA A 287 26.88 -4.37 -6.26
N THR A 288 25.88 -3.47 -6.27
CA THR A 288 25.73 -2.44 -7.31
C THR A 288 26.96 -1.52 -7.36
N VAL A 289 27.40 -0.99 -6.21
CA VAL A 289 28.60 -0.14 -6.12
C VAL A 289 29.85 -0.87 -6.57
N THR A 290 30.00 -2.14 -6.17
CA THR A 290 31.16 -2.96 -6.53
C THR A 290 31.21 -3.19 -8.05
N ILE A 291 30.07 -3.53 -8.66
CA ILE A 291 29.99 -3.74 -10.11
C ILE A 291 30.22 -2.43 -10.88
N VAL A 292 29.69 -1.30 -10.40
CA VAL A 292 29.99 0.02 -11.00
C VAL A 292 31.47 0.34 -10.91
N TRP A 293 32.09 0.08 -9.76
CA TRP A 293 33.52 0.32 -9.57
C TRP A 293 34.37 -0.54 -10.52
N PHE A 294 34.10 -1.84 -10.60
CA PHE A 294 34.85 -2.73 -11.49
C PHE A 294 34.53 -2.47 -12.97
N GLY A 295 33.29 -2.14 -13.34
CA GLY A 295 32.90 -1.93 -14.74
C GLY A 295 33.36 -0.59 -15.34
N PHE A 296 33.74 0.39 -14.51
CA PHE A 296 34.21 1.70 -14.98
C PHE A 296 35.73 1.92 -14.79
N PHE A 297 36.34 1.30 -13.78
CA PHE A 297 37.75 1.55 -13.43
C PHE A 297 38.70 0.40 -13.77
N TYR A 298 38.18 -0.77 -14.18
CA TYR A 298 38.95 -1.95 -14.57
C TYR A 298 38.44 -2.52 -15.90
#